data_AF-A0A6H9Z3I5-F1
#
_entry.id   AF-A0A6H9Z3I5-F1
#
_cell.length_a   1.000
_cell.length_b   1.000
_cell.length_c   1.000
_cell.angle_alpha   90.00
_cell.angle_beta   90.00
_cell.angle_gamma   90.00
#
_symmetry.space_group_name_H-M   'P 1'
#
loop_
_entity.id
_entity.type
_entity.pdbx_description
1 polymer ?
#
loop_
_entity_poly.entity_id
_entity_poly.type
_entity_poly.pdbx_seq_one_letter_code
_entity_poly.pdbx_strand_id
1 'polypeptide(L)'
;MEDRWSALAQSAARREGPKVRIAIIITGAADHADRAVAEWLAGRVHARGDAEVDLLDLGAACLPDRPAAHLPTPPAVRDLTPWLGAANGFLLVLPGTPPDQVRRAVSWCGDCWRAKPVGLIWYGVVPDAEGEVCALEVRSLLDSVGAVTIGEAVRFADSDRSGQADLMLAELVSRAREVPDTPCTAETPLE
;
A
#
# COMPACT_ATOMS: atom_id res chain seq x y z
N MET A 1 18.67 -13.47 -2.29
CA MET A 1 17.27 -12.99 -2.16
C MET A 1 17.10 -12.19 -0.87
N GLU A 2 17.90 -12.46 0.17
CA GLU A 2 17.99 -11.72 1.46
C GLU A 2 18.48 -10.25 1.38
N ASP A 3 19.22 -9.86 0.33
CA ASP A 3 19.85 -8.53 0.27
C ASP A 3 18.87 -7.36 0.03
N ARG A 4 17.70 -7.60 -0.57
CA ARG A 4 16.79 -6.52 -1.00
C ARG A 4 16.00 -5.91 0.15
N TRP A 5 15.58 -6.73 1.12
CA TRP A 5 14.93 -6.26 2.35
C TRP A 5 15.94 -5.60 3.29
N SER A 6 17.21 -6.05 3.27
CA SER A 6 18.28 -5.52 4.11
C SER A 6 18.68 -4.09 3.75
N ALA A 7 18.75 -3.75 2.46
CA ALA A 7 19.03 -2.38 2.02
C ALA A 7 17.90 -1.41 2.39
N LEU A 8 16.65 -1.87 2.27
CA LEU A 8 15.48 -1.11 2.70
C LEU A 8 15.48 -0.97 4.23
N ALA A 9 15.70 -2.04 5.00
CA ALA A 9 15.62 -2.04 6.46
C ALA A 9 16.68 -1.11 7.10
N GLN A 10 17.88 -1.07 6.53
CA GLN A 10 18.92 -0.11 6.92
C GLN A 10 18.55 1.34 6.61
N SER A 11 17.67 1.57 5.63
CA SER A 11 17.15 2.89 5.31
C SER A 11 16.05 3.31 6.30
N ALA A 12 15.23 2.39 6.80
CA ALA A 12 14.23 2.65 7.84
C ALA A 12 14.86 2.97 9.21
N ALA A 13 16.00 2.36 9.54
CA ALA A 13 16.71 2.55 10.82
C ALA A 13 17.53 3.85 10.93
N ARG A 14 17.71 4.60 9.84
CA ARG A 14 18.68 5.72 9.75
C ARG A 14 18.12 7.13 9.96
N ARG A 15 16.85 7.34 10.32
CA ARG A 15 16.16 8.60 9.99
C ARG A 15 15.74 9.45 11.20
N GLU A 16 15.99 10.75 11.08
CA GLU A 16 15.87 11.77 12.12
C GLU A 16 14.72 12.75 11.75
N GLY A 17 13.69 12.85 12.61
CA GLY A 17 12.54 13.79 12.52
C GLY A 17 11.20 13.18 12.01
N PRO A 18 10.02 13.62 12.51
CA PRO A 18 8.75 12.94 12.27
C PRO A 18 8.15 13.34 10.92
N LYS A 19 8.67 12.77 9.82
CA LYS A 19 8.01 12.85 8.51
C LYS A 19 6.99 11.73 8.40
N VAL A 20 5.79 12.07 7.94
CA VAL A 20 4.76 11.11 7.58
C VAL A 20 5.29 10.15 6.53
N ARG A 21 5.09 8.85 6.75
CA ARG A 21 5.53 7.80 5.84
C ARG A 21 4.37 7.28 5.01
N ILE A 22 4.53 7.36 3.69
CA ILE A 22 3.58 6.83 2.72
C ILE A 22 4.16 5.57 2.08
N ALA A 23 3.43 4.46 2.16
CA ALA A 23 3.79 3.25 1.44
C ALA A 23 3.01 3.17 0.12
N ILE A 24 3.72 3.09 -1.00
CA ILE A 24 3.13 2.85 -2.31
C ILE A 24 3.27 1.36 -2.60
N ILE A 25 2.14 0.73 -2.83
CA ILE A 25 2.00 -0.71 -2.98
C ILE A 25 1.93 -1.06 -4.46
N ILE A 26 2.98 -1.73 -4.93
CA ILE A 26 3.06 -2.39 -6.24
C ILE A 26 2.39 -3.76 -6.07
N THR A 27 1.36 -4.02 -6.86
CA THR A 27 0.48 -5.17 -6.64
C THR A 27 0.93 -6.45 -7.35
N GLY A 28 1.97 -6.36 -8.19
CA GLY A 28 2.60 -7.49 -8.85
C GLY A 28 1.95 -7.84 -10.18
N ALA A 29 1.58 -6.84 -10.98
CA ALA A 29 1.00 -7.07 -12.29
C ALA A 29 1.99 -7.78 -13.24
N ALA A 30 1.46 -8.62 -14.13
CA ALA A 30 2.27 -9.44 -15.03
C ALA A 30 3.09 -8.61 -16.04
N ASP A 31 2.61 -7.41 -16.38
CA ASP A 31 3.27 -6.48 -17.31
C ASP A 31 4.20 -5.49 -16.60
N HIS A 32 4.28 -5.53 -15.27
CA HIS A 32 5.07 -4.62 -14.42
C HIS A 32 4.76 -3.12 -14.61
N ALA A 33 3.64 -2.77 -15.24
CA ALA A 33 3.26 -1.38 -15.45
C ALA A 33 2.89 -0.68 -14.12
N ASP A 34 2.43 -1.45 -13.13
CA ASP A 34 2.21 -1.00 -11.75
C ASP A 34 3.46 -0.38 -11.12
N ARG A 35 4.65 -0.95 -11.38
CA ARG A 35 5.91 -0.41 -10.88
C ARG A 35 6.21 0.97 -11.46
N ALA A 36 6.00 1.18 -12.76
CA ALA A 36 6.26 2.46 -13.39
C ALA A 36 5.36 3.58 -12.81
N VAL A 37 4.08 3.25 -12.58
CA VAL A 37 3.14 4.17 -11.92
C VAL A 37 3.57 4.45 -10.48
N ALA A 38 3.98 3.42 -9.73
CA ALA A 38 4.45 3.57 -8.35
C ALA A 38 5.71 4.43 -8.25
N GLU A 39 6.68 4.25 -9.15
CA GLU A 39 7.90 5.06 -9.22
C GLU A 39 7.59 6.52 -9.55
N TRP A 40 6.65 6.76 -10.47
CA TRP A 40 6.19 8.11 -10.77
C TRP A 40 5.57 8.78 -9.54
N LEU A 41 4.67 8.08 -8.84
CA LEU A 41 4.04 8.55 -7.60
C LEU A 41 5.08 8.82 -6.51
N ALA A 42 6.09 7.95 -6.35
CA ALA A 42 7.18 8.17 -5.41
C ALA A 42 7.97 9.45 -5.73
N GLY A 43 8.20 9.73 -7.01
CA GLY A 43 8.76 11.01 -7.44
C GLY A 43 7.90 12.21 -7.02
N ARG A 44 6.57 12.10 -7.07
CA ARG A 44 5.65 13.14 -6.58
C ARG A 44 5.76 13.30 -5.06
N VAL A 45 5.74 12.21 -4.28
CA VAL A 45 5.89 12.30 -2.82
C VAL A 45 7.22 12.96 -2.44
N HIS A 46 8.31 12.54 -3.09
CA HIS A 46 9.64 13.09 -2.85
C HIS A 46 9.70 14.60 -3.15
N ALA A 47 9.09 15.03 -4.26
CA ALA A 47 9.07 16.44 -4.66
C ALA A 47 8.30 17.35 -3.67
N ARG A 48 7.39 16.80 -2.86
CA ARG A 48 6.67 17.57 -1.83
C ARG A 48 7.57 17.94 -0.64
N GLY A 49 8.55 17.10 -0.31
CA GLY A 49 9.50 17.29 0.80
C GLY A 49 8.93 17.09 2.22
N ASP A 50 7.61 16.95 2.35
CA ASP A 50 6.84 16.92 3.61
C ASP A 50 6.39 15.51 4.05
N ALA A 51 6.83 14.48 3.32
CA ALA A 51 6.59 13.05 3.58
C ALA A 51 7.78 12.20 3.12
N GLU A 52 7.94 11.02 3.71
CA GLU A 52 8.80 9.95 3.22
C GLU A 52 7.98 8.95 2.41
N VAL A 53 8.63 8.27 1.46
CA VAL A 53 8.00 7.27 0.62
C VAL A 53 8.77 5.95 0.63
N ASP A 54 8.03 4.85 0.74
CA ASP A 54 8.54 3.49 0.58
C ASP A 54 7.76 2.79 -0.54
N LEU A 55 8.48 2.12 -1.45
CA LEU A 55 7.88 1.28 -2.49
C LEU A 55 7.87 -0.17 -2.01
N LEU A 56 6.67 -0.75 -1.85
CA LEU A 56 6.49 -2.13 -1.40
C LEU A 56 5.90 -2.96 -2.54
N ASP A 57 6.63 -3.99 -2.95
CA ASP A 57 6.22 -4.88 -4.04
C ASP A 57 5.67 -6.20 -3.48
N LEU A 58 4.34 -6.33 -3.52
CA LEU A 58 3.66 -7.52 -3.05
C LEU A 58 3.83 -8.71 -4.01
N GLY A 59 4.02 -8.46 -5.31
CA GLY A 59 4.34 -9.51 -6.28
C GLY A 59 5.69 -10.17 -5.97
N ALA A 60 6.65 -9.38 -5.51
CA ALA A 60 7.97 -9.86 -5.08
C ALA A 60 7.98 -10.45 -3.65
N ALA A 61 6.98 -10.15 -2.83
CA ALA A 61 6.91 -10.64 -1.44
C ALA A 61 6.57 -12.13 -1.34
N CYS A 62 6.05 -12.75 -2.41
CA CYS A 62 5.70 -14.18 -2.45
C CYS A 62 4.86 -14.63 -1.24
N LEU A 63 3.85 -13.82 -0.87
CA LEU A 63 3.01 -14.09 0.28
C LEU A 63 2.26 -15.42 0.09
N PRO A 64 2.27 -16.32 1.08
CA PRO A 64 1.54 -17.58 0.98
C PRO A 64 0.04 -17.33 1.04
N ASP A 65 -0.72 -18.34 0.59
CA ASP A 65 -2.18 -18.34 0.78
C ASP A 65 -2.56 -18.22 2.25
N ARG A 66 -3.82 -17.83 2.48
CA ARG A 66 -4.41 -17.43 3.76
C ARG A 66 -3.88 -18.25 4.96
N PRO A 67 -3.65 -17.62 6.13
CA PRO A 67 -3.25 -18.33 7.33
C PRO A 67 -4.16 -19.53 7.61
N ALA A 68 -3.59 -20.73 7.61
CA ALA A 68 -4.20 -21.84 8.32
C ALA A 68 -4.04 -21.57 9.83
N ALA A 69 -5.11 -21.75 10.59
CA ALA A 69 -5.05 -21.59 12.03
C ALA A 69 -3.92 -22.45 12.61
N HIS A 70 -3.15 -21.89 13.55
CA HIS A 70 -2.07 -22.56 14.30
C HIS A 70 -0.73 -22.78 13.56
N LEU A 71 -0.52 -22.19 12.37
CA LEU A 71 0.81 -22.17 11.75
C LEU A 71 1.61 -20.93 12.15
N PRO A 72 2.95 -21.05 12.27
CA PRO A 72 3.82 -19.90 12.54
C PRO A 72 3.76 -18.90 11.38
N THR A 73 3.93 -17.62 11.71
CA THR A 73 4.00 -16.54 10.71
C THR A 73 5.14 -16.80 9.71
N PRO A 74 4.84 -16.92 8.41
CA PRO A 74 5.85 -17.17 7.38
C PRO A 74 6.93 -16.07 7.34
N PRO A 75 8.19 -16.39 6.96
CA PRO A 75 9.26 -15.40 6.87
C PRO A 75 8.91 -14.18 6.00
N ALA A 76 8.31 -14.40 4.83
CA ALA A 76 7.87 -13.31 3.94
C ALA A 76 6.90 -12.34 4.62
N VAL A 77 5.98 -12.84 5.45
CA VAL A 77 5.05 -12.02 6.22
C VAL A 77 5.81 -11.25 7.29
N ARG A 78 6.66 -11.94 8.08
CA ARG A 78 7.49 -11.32 9.12
C ARG A 78 8.39 -10.20 8.57
N ASP A 79 8.89 -10.35 7.36
CA ASP A 79 9.75 -9.36 6.71
C ASP A 79 8.94 -8.15 6.21
N LEU A 80 7.69 -8.36 5.75
CA LEU A 80 6.80 -7.30 5.24
C LEU A 80 6.10 -6.51 6.36
N THR A 81 5.72 -7.16 7.47
CA THR A 81 4.93 -6.56 8.56
C THR A 81 5.53 -5.25 9.09
N PRO A 82 6.84 -5.11 9.37
CA PRO A 82 7.42 -3.87 9.87
C PRO A 82 7.25 -2.69 8.91
N TRP A 83 7.28 -2.96 7.60
CA TRP A 83 7.10 -1.93 6.56
C TRP A 83 5.67 -1.39 6.54
N LEU A 84 4.69 -2.29 6.54
CA LEU A 84 3.28 -1.91 6.59
C LEU A 84 2.94 -1.24 7.94
N GLY A 85 3.53 -1.74 9.03
CA GLY A 85 3.35 -1.18 10.37
C GLY A 85 3.85 0.26 10.47
N ALA A 86 5.01 0.57 9.89
CA ALA A 86 5.61 1.90 9.97
C ALA A 86 4.97 2.93 9.02
N ALA A 87 4.21 2.51 8.01
CA ALA A 87 3.51 3.43 7.12
C ALA A 87 2.34 4.10 7.83
N ASN A 88 2.20 5.42 7.69
CA ASN A 88 1.05 6.18 8.20
C ASN A 88 -0.11 6.22 7.19
N GLY A 89 0.14 5.91 5.91
CA GLY A 89 -0.87 5.84 4.86
C GLY A 89 -0.38 5.06 3.64
N PHE A 90 -1.31 4.66 2.78
CA PHE A 90 -1.03 3.78 1.64
C PHE A 90 -1.58 4.32 0.32
N LEU A 91 -0.86 4.05 -0.77
CA LEU A 91 -1.37 4.14 -2.15
C LEU A 91 -1.32 2.76 -2.78
N LEU A 92 -2.45 2.22 -3.23
CA LEU A 92 -2.47 0.96 -3.99
C LEU A 92 -2.52 1.26 -5.48
N VAL A 93 -1.60 0.64 -6.23
CA VAL A 93 -1.56 0.71 -7.69
C VAL A 93 -2.15 -0.57 -8.28
N LEU A 94 -3.35 -0.47 -8.85
CA LEU A 94 -4.19 -1.59 -9.26
C LEU A 94 -4.18 -1.77 -10.80
N PRO A 95 -3.99 -3.00 -11.33
CA PRO A 95 -3.96 -3.28 -12.77
C PRO A 95 -5.35 -3.32 -13.43
N GLY A 96 -6.40 -2.80 -12.78
CA GLY A 96 -7.79 -2.91 -13.24
C GLY A 96 -8.51 -4.19 -12.83
N THR A 97 -7.83 -5.12 -12.16
CA THR A 97 -8.45 -6.28 -11.49
C THR A 97 -7.93 -6.42 -10.05
N PRO A 98 -8.74 -6.89 -9.09
CA PRO A 98 -8.32 -7.02 -7.69
C PRO A 98 -7.17 -8.03 -7.54
N PRO A 99 -5.97 -7.61 -7.12
CA PRO A 99 -4.82 -8.49 -7.07
C PRO A 99 -4.89 -9.43 -5.86
N ASP A 100 -4.67 -10.72 -6.08
CA ASP A 100 -4.61 -11.73 -5.01
C ASP A 100 -3.56 -11.38 -3.95
N GLN A 101 -2.45 -10.77 -4.36
CA GLN A 101 -1.40 -10.35 -3.43
C GLN A 101 -1.88 -9.31 -2.41
N VAL A 102 -2.79 -8.40 -2.80
CA VAL A 102 -3.40 -7.44 -1.86
C VAL A 102 -4.29 -8.18 -0.85
N ARG A 103 -5.10 -9.14 -1.33
CA ARG A 103 -5.91 -10.00 -0.44
C ARG A 103 -5.06 -10.74 0.58
N ARG A 104 -3.93 -11.32 0.15
CA ARG A 104 -2.98 -12.01 1.02
C ARG A 104 -2.35 -11.06 2.03
N ALA A 105 -1.88 -9.89 1.58
CA ALA A 105 -1.29 -8.88 2.47
C ALA A 105 -2.27 -8.39 3.54
N VAL A 106 -3.53 -8.11 3.15
CA VAL A 106 -4.58 -7.72 4.10
C VAL A 106 -4.92 -8.87 5.05
N SER A 107 -5.00 -10.10 4.56
CA SER A 107 -5.31 -11.25 5.42
C SER A 107 -4.22 -11.58 6.43
N TRP A 108 -2.94 -11.34 6.11
CA TRP A 108 -1.81 -11.64 7.00
C TRP A 108 -1.47 -10.45 7.91
N CYS A 109 -1.63 -9.22 7.43
CA CYS A 109 -1.16 -8.00 8.08
C CYS A 109 -2.30 -7.01 8.35
N GLY A 110 -3.54 -7.48 8.55
CA GLY A 110 -4.74 -6.63 8.65
C GLY A 110 -4.61 -5.49 9.65
N ASP A 111 -4.06 -5.77 10.83
CA ASP A 111 -3.85 -4.75 11.88
C ASP A 111 -2.93 -3.60 11.42
N CYS A 112 -2.02 -3.86 10.48
CA CYS A 112 -1.11 -2.84 9.96
C CYS A 112 -1.83 -1.77 9.12
N TRP A 113 -3.07 -2.04 8.68
CA TRP A 113 -3.88 -1.14 7.86
C TRP A 113 -4.93 -0.37 8.67
N ARG A 114 -5.22 -0.80 9.91
CA ARG A 114 -6.30 -0.25 10.73
C ARG A 114 -6.10 1.25 10.96
N ALA A 115 -7.19 2.00 10.80
CA ALA A 115 -7.29 3.45 10.93
C ALA A 115 -6.39 4.28 9.99
N LYS A 116 -5.64 3.64 9.08
CA LYS A 116 -4.73 4.32 8.16
C LYS A 116 -5.45 4.68 6.86
N PRO A 117 -5.23 5.89 6.32
CA PRO A 117 -5.80 6.31 5.06
C PRO A 117 -5.19 5.52 3.89
N VAL A 118 -6.02 5.19 2.90
CA VAL A 118 -5.65 4.44 1.71
C VAL A 118 -6.20 5.10 0.46
N GLY A 119 -5.33 5.54 -0.45
CA GLY A 119 -5.72 5.97 -1.80
C GLY A 119 -5.65 4.81 -2.79
N LEU A 120 -6.60 4.75 -3.71
CA LEU A 120 -6.66 3.72 -4.75
C LEU A 120 -6.41 4.36 -6.12
N ILE A 121 -5.40 3.86 -6.82
CA ILE A 121 -5.05 4.28 -8.16
C ILE A 121 -5.11 3.05 -9.04
N TRP A 122 -5.85 3.12 -10.14
CA TRP A 122 -5.89 2.04 -11.11
C TRP A 122 -5.37 2.55 -12.46
N TYR A 123 -4.76 1.67 -13.24
CA TYR A 123 -4.09 2.05 -14.48
C TYR A 123 -4.43 1.10 -15.64
N GLY A 124 -3.95 1.47 -16.83
CA GLY A 124 -4.01 0.61 -18.01
C GLY A 124 -5.15 0.95 -18.97
N VAL A 125 -5.35 0.06 -19.95
CA VAL A 125 -6.34 0.22 -21.03
C VAL A 125 -7.72 -0.35 -20.68
N VAL A 126 -7.97 -0.68 -19.42
CA VAL A 126 -9.27 -1.18 -18.98
C VAL A 126 -10.35 -0.09 -19.08
N PRO A 127 -11.62 -0.46 -19.34
CA PRO A 127 -12.75 0.46 -19.22
C PRO A 127 -12.87 1.04 -17.80
N ASP A 128 -13.36 2.29 -17.68
CA ASP A 128 -13.53 2.95 -16.37
C ASP A 128 -14.37 2.11 -15.41
N ALA A 129 -15.47 1.54 -15.90
CA ALA A 129 -16.35 0.69 -15.10
C ALA A 129 -15.63 -0.53 -14.49
N GLU A 130 -14.67 -1.13 -15.20
CA GLU A 130 -13.91 -2.28 -14.68
C GLU A 130 -12.91 -1.83 -13.61
N GLY A 131 -12.23 -0.70 -13.84
CA GLY A 131 -11.33 -0.09 -12.85
C GLY A 131 -12.06 0.30 -11.57
N GLU A 132 -13.27 0.87 -11.68
CA GLU A 132 -14.13 1.23 -10.55
C GLU A 132 -14.62 -0.01 -9.78
N VAL A 133 -15.06 -1.06 -10.48
CA VAL A 133 -15.45 -2.33 -9.84
C VAL A 133 -14.27 -2.93 -9.07
N CYS A 134 -13.09 -2.96 -9.68
CA CYS A 134 -11.87 -3.39 -9.01
C CYS A 134 -11.60 -2.58 -7.74
N ALA A 135 -11.69 -1.26 -7.80
CA ALA A 135 -11.50 -0.38 -6.66
C ALA A 135 -12.54 -0.62 -5.55
N LEU A 136 -13.81 -0.85 -5.91
CA LEU A 136 -14.87 -1.18 -4.95
C LEU A 136 -14.62 -2.51 -4.24
N GLU A 137 -14.18 -3.54 -4.97
CA GLU A 137 -13.82 -4.82 -4.36
C GLU A 137 -12.64 -4.70 -3.38
N VAL A 138 -11.60 -3.96 -3.77
CA VAL A 138 -10.45 -3.68 -2.90
C VAL A 138 -10.84 -2.84 -1.69
N ARG A 139 -11.73 -1.86 -1.86
CA ARG A 139 -12.28 -1.08 -0.75
C ARG A 139 -13.01 -1.97 0.26
N SER A 140 -13.87 -2.86 -0.20
CA SER A 140 -14.57 -3.82 0.67
C SER A 140 -13.58 -4.69 1.49
N LEU A 141 -12.49 -5.14 0.86
CA LEU A 141 -11.42 -5.85 1.54
C LEU A 141 -10.72 -4.99 2.61
N LEU A 142 -10.41 -3.73 2.31
CA LEU A 142 -9.75 -2.80 3.22
C LEU A 142 -10.67 -2.40 4.40
N ASP A 143 -11.95 -2.18 4.15
CA ASP A 143 -12.96 -1.88 5.18
C ASP A 143 -13.05 -3.02 6.21
N SER A 144 -12.89 -4.28 5.77
CA SER A 144 -12.93 -5.45 6.65
C SER A 144 -11.84 -5.47 7.73
N VAL A 145 -10.74 -4.72 7.53
CA VAL A 145 -9.64 -4.56 8.51
C VAL A 145 -9.61 -3.18 9.15
N GLY A 146 -10.60 -2.34 8.87
CA GLY A 146 -10.72 -0.99 9.41
C GLY A 146 -9.75 0.02 8.81
N ALA A 147 -9.26 -0.22 7.59
CA ALA A 147 -8.51 0.80 6.84
C ALA A 147 -9.48 1.88 6.31
N VAL A 148 -8.97 3.10 6.08
CA VAL A 148 -9.82 4.24 5.70
C VAL A 148 -9.56 4.60 4.25
N THR A 149 -10.36 4.09 3.30
CA THR A 149 -10.20 4.54 1.91
C THR A 149 -10.57 6.02 1.76
N ILE A 150 -9.73 6.78 1.05
CA ILE A 150 -9.94 8.22 0.81
C ILE A 150 -10.35 8.47 -0.64
N GLY A 151 -11.16 9.51 -0.84
CA GLY A 151 -11.56 9.97 -2.16
C GLY A 151 -12.19 8.91 -3.08
N GLU A 152 -12.31 9.28 -4.34
CA GLU A 152 -12.64 8.36 -5.43
C GLU A 152 -11.37 7.71 -5.98
N ALA A 153 -11.50 6.50 -6.52
CA ALA A 153 -10.36 5.83 -7.13
C ALA A 153 -9.93 6.57 -8.39
N VAL A 154 -8.63 6.87 -8.50
CA VAL A 154 -8.11 7.70 -9.60
C VAL A 154 -7.63 6.81 -10.74
N ARG A 155 -8.08 7.11 -11.96
CA ARG A 155 -7.50 6.56 -13.18
C ARG A 155 -6.14 7.20 -13.43
N PHE A 156 -5.11 6.37 -13.56
CA PHE A 156 -3.81 6.78 -14.07
C PHE A 156 -3.75 6.51 -15.58
N ALA A 157 -3.72 7.57 -16.38
CA ALA A 157 -3.57 7.51 -17.83
C ALA A 157 -2.29 8.25 -18.25
N ASP A 158 -1.50 7.68 -19.15
CA ASP A 158 -0.18 8.22 -19.53
C ASP A 158 -0.27 9.64 -20.16
N SER A 159 -1.40 9.94 -20.82
CA SER A 159 -1.70 11.27 -21.37
C SER A 159 -2.09 12.31 -20.32
N ASP A 160 -2.55 11.87 -19.16
CA ASP A 160 -2.97 12.71 -18.05
C ASP A 160 -2.11 12.38 -16.83
N ARG A 161 -0.96 13.07 -16.72
CA ARG A 161 -0.16 13.13 -15.48
C ARG A 161 -1.00 13.86 -14.41
N SER A 162 -2.03 13.18 -13.94
CA SER A 162 -3.29 13.80 -13.55
C SER A 162 -3.16 14.60 -12.27
N GLY A 163 -3.75 15.81 -12.29
CA GLY A 163 -3.93 16.61 -11.07
C GLY A 163 -4.75 15.87 -10.01
N GLN A 164 -5.57 14.89 -10.41
CA GLN A 164 -6.30 14.04 -9.48
C GLN A 164 -5.38 13.17 -8.62
N ALA A 165 -4.31 12.59 -9.17
CA ALA A 165 -3.34 11.83 -8.38
C ALA A 165 -2.59 12.73 -7.38
N ASP A 166 -2.27 13.97 -7.77
CA ASP A 166 -1.66 14.95 -6.88
C ASP A 166 -2.61 15.39 -5.75
N LEU A 167 -3.90 15.57 -6.05
CA LEU A 167 -4.94 15.90 -5.07
C LEU A 167 -5.15 14.75 -4.08
N MET A 168 -5.26 13.51 -4.58
CA MET A 168 -5.34 12.31 -3.74
C MET A 168 -4.11 12.19 -2.84
N LEU A 169 -2.91 12.41 -3.39
CA LEU A 169 -1.68 12.37 -2.60
C LEU A 169 -1.66 13.46 -1.51
N ALA A 170 -2.12 14.68 -1.82
CA ALA A 170 -2.21 15.75 -0.85
C ALA A 170 -3.19 15.42 0.28
N GLU A 171 -4.38 14.88 -0.04
CA GLU A 171 -5.33 14.41 0.94
C GLU A 171 -4.74 13.28 1.80
N LEU A 172 -4.11 12.30 1.16
CA LEU A 172 -3.49 11.16 1.83
C LEU A 172 -2.46 11.62 2.87
N VAL A 173 -1.53 12.49 2.46
CA VAL A 173 -0.50 13.02 3.35
C VAL A 173 -1.12 13.81 4.49
N SER A 174 -2.18 14.59 4.23
CA SER A 174 -2.89 15.33 5.27
C SER A 174 -3.48 14.38 6.32
N ARG A 175 -4.23 13.36 5.89
CA ARG A 175 -4.84 12.39 6.83
C ARG A 175 -3.81 11.55 7.55
N ALA A 176 -2.73 11.16 6.87
CA ALA A 176 -1.67 10.35 7.45
C ALA A 176 -0.90 11.09 8.57
N ARG A 177 -0.92 12.42 8.61
CA ARG A 177 -0.39 13.20 9.75
C ARG A 177 -1.18 13.04 11.04
N GLU A 178 -2.47 12.72 10.92
CA GLU A 178 -3.38 12.58 12.05
C GLU A 178 -3.36 11.16 12.62
N VAL A 179 -2.74 10.21 11.92
CA VAL A 179 -2.65 8.82 12.33
C VAL A 179 -1.59 8.68 13.44
N PRO A 180 -1.95 8.18 14.63
CA PRO A 180 -0.97 7.91 15.66
C PRO A 180 -0.06 6.75 15.26
N ASP A 181 1.22 6.81 15.63
CA ASP A 181 2.18 5.72 15.44
C ASP A 181 1.76 4.49 16.26
N THR A 182 0.88 3.69 15.66
CA THR A 182 0.33 2.49 16.26
C THR A 182 1.14 1.30 15.76
N PRO A 183 1.85 0.57 16.62
CA PRO A 183 2.58 -0.61 16.19
C PRO A 183 1.58 -1.64 15.64
N CYS A 184 1.96 -2.29 14.54
CA CYS A 184 1.20 -3.42 14.03
C CYS A 184 1.32 -4.57 15.03
N THR A 185 0.33 -4.72 15.91
CA THR A 185 0.25 -5.83 16.86
C THR A 185 -0.10 -7.09 16.08
N ALA A 186 0.71 -8.13 16.16
CA ALA A 186 0.44 -9.40 15.48
C ALA A 186 -0.76 -10.18 16.08
N GLU A 187 -1.36 -9.69 17.16
CA GLU A 187 -2.37 -10.43 17.91
C GLU A 187 -3.44 -9.48 18.49
N THR A 188 -4.65 -9.58 17.98
CA THR A 188 -5.86 -9.47 18.80
C THR A 188 -6.85 -10.51 18.27
N PRO A 189 -7.22 -11.54 19.05
CA PRO A 189 -8.29 -12.44 18.66
C PRO A 189 -9.57 -11.62 18.48
N LEU A 190 -10.26 -11.80 17.36
CA LEU A 190 -11.66 -11.42 17.23
C LEU A 190 -12.41 -12.24 18.31
N GLU A 191 -12.85 -11.57 19.38
CA GLU A 191 -13.87 -12.12 20.30
C GLU A 191 -15.23 -12.22 19.61
#